data_AF-A0A5P2D672-F1
#
_entry.id   AF-A0A5P2D672-F1
#
_cell.length_a   1.000
_cell.length_b   1.000
_cell.length_c   1.000
_cell.angle_alpha   90.00
_cell.angle_beta   90.00
_cell.angle_gamma   90.00
#
_symmetry.space_group_name_H-M   'P 1'
#
loop_
_entity.id
_entity.type
_entity.pdbx_description
1 polymer ?
#
loop_
_entity_poly.entity_id
_entity_poly.type
_entity_poly.pdbx_seq_one_letter_code
_entity_poly.pdbx_strand_id
1 'polypeptide(L)'
;MTQPLPPKPDLPDLTAARRSGRAAVIEVTWQRLILSRRWTRERHRILWPESTYQGLVPLLEAAYEVPALRQLYPFTSHDTLGFSTCTEYPYEVHLPVVTPLPDGRFRLRRFHTGAPLAHAGTPSEVIALLTANHPGPAA
;
A
#
# COMPACT_ATOMS: atom_id res chain seq x y z
N MET A 1 -12.23 24.47 20.80
CA MET A 1 -11.09 24.87 19.95
C MET A 1 -10.83 23.74 18.97
N THR A 2 -10.95 23.97 17.67
CA THR A 2 -10.73 22.94 16.64
C THR A 2 -9.22 22.71 16.49
N GLN A 3 -8.77 21.47 16.59
CA GLN A 3 -7.36 21.11 16.41
C GLN A 3 -6.87 21.56 15.01
N PRO A 4 -5.70 22.20 14.88
CA PRO A 4 -5.18 22.62 13.57
C PRO A 4 -4.80 21.40 12.72
N LEU A 5 -4.94 21.54 11.39
CA LEU A 5 -4.57 20.47 10.46
C LEU A 5 -3.05 20.24 10.46
N PRO A 6 -2.59 18.99 10.34
CA PRO A 6 -1.16 18.69 10.25
C PRO A 6 -0.56 19.27 8.97
N PRO A 7 0.68 19.79 9.02
CA PRO A 7 1.39 20.25 7.83
C PRO A 7 1.59 19.09 6.86
N LYS A 8 1.61 19.40 5.56
CA LYS A 8 1.89 18.40 4.51
C LYS A 8 3.33 17.89 4.68
N PRO A 9 3.57 16.56 4.63
CA PRO A 9 4.91 16.02 4.79
C PRO A 9 5.76 16.34 3.58
N ASP A 10 7.05 16.58 3.83
CA ASP A 10 8.07 16.57 2.78
C ASP A 10 8.24 15.14 2.26
N LEU A 11 8.08 14.97 0.96
CA LEU A 11 8.14 13.68 0.30
C LEU A 11 9.55 13.48 -0.28
N PRO A 12 10.17 12.29 -0.10
CA PRO A 12 11.47 12.00 -0.70
C PRO A 12 11.46 12.17 -2.23
N ASP A 13 12.61 12.59 -2.78
CA ASP A 13 12.74 12.95 -4.19
C ASP A 13 12.80 11.72 -5.12
N LEU A 14 11.69 11.47 -5.81
CA LEU A 14 11.59 10.37 -6.79
C LEU A 14 12.44 10.62 -8.04
N THR A 15 12.70 11.86 -8.42
CA THR A 15 13.54 12.20 -9.57
C THR A 15 15.00 11.84 -9.30
N ALA A 16 15.50 12.17 -8.10
CA ALA A 16 16.82 11.72 -7.66
C ALA A 16 16.91 10.19 -7.58
N ALA A 17 15.86 9.53 -7.07
CA ALA A 17 15.80 8.07 -6.97
C ALA A 17 15.91 7.38 -8.33
N ARG A 18 15.27 7.92 -9.38
CA ARG A 18 15.37 7.38 -10.76
C ARG A 18 16.81 7.33 -11.27
N ARG A 19 17.64 8.31 -10.92
CA ARG A 19 19.07 8.33 -11.29
C ARG A 19 19.89 7.25 -10.57
N SER A 20 19.37 6.76 -9.44
CA SER A 20 20.01 5.75 -8.60
C SER A 20 19.51 4.32 -8.90
N GLY A 21 18.56 4.16 -9.82
CA GLY A 21 18.06 2.87 -10.29
C GLY A 21 16.82 2.36 -9.55
N ARG A 22 16.38 1.15 -9.95
CA ARG A 22 15.07 0.57 -9.59
C ARG A 22 14.85 0.42 -8.07
N ALA A 23 15.86 -0.07 -7.34
CA ALA A 23 15.75 -0.29 -5.89
C ALA A 23 15.51 1.03 -5.13
N ALA A 24 16.19 2.10 -5.52
CA ALA A 24 15.98 3.43 -4.94
C ALA A 24 14.58 3.97 -5.25
N VAL A 25 14.10 3.78 -6.48
CA VAL A 25 12.72 4.15 -6.87
C VAL A 25 11.68 3.43 -6.02
N ILE A 26 11.85 2.12 -5.80
CA ILE A 26 10.94 1.32 -4.97
C ILE A 26 10.93 1.84 -3.52
N GLU A 27 12.10 2.00 -2.89
CA GLU A 27 12.23 2.48 -1.52
C GLU A 27 11.62 3.88 -1.34
N VAL A 28 11.93 4.82 -2.24
CA VAL A 28 11.35 6.17 -2.20
C VAL A 28 9.84 6.13 -2.39
N THR A 29 9.33 5.24 -3.26
CA THR A 29 7.89 5.12 -3.48
C THR A 29 7.18 4.58 -2.24
N TRP A 30 7.74 3.58 -1.56
CA TRP A 30 7.27 3.11 -0.25
C TRP A 30 7.17 4.23 0.77
N GLN A 31 8.26 4.98 0.96
CA GLN A 31 8.32 6.08 1.92
C GLN A 31 7.29 7.17 1.60
N ARG A 32 7.19 7.58 0.33
CA ARG A 32 6.21 8.58 -0.12
C ARG A 32 4.78 8.13 0.15
N LEU A 33 4.47 6.86 -0.13
CA LEU A 33 3.14 6.30 0.06
C LEU A 33 2.78 6.27 1.54
N ILE A 34 3.65 5.74 2.41
CA ILE A 34 3.41 5.68 3.86
C ILE A 34 3.23 7.09 4.44
N LEU A 35 4.13 8.02 4.13
CA LEU A 35 4.05 9.41 4.62
C LEU A 35 2.76 10.10 4.17
N SER A 36 2.43 9.97 2.87
CA SER A 36 1.21 10.56 2.33
C SER A 36 -0.05 9.98 2.98
N ARG A 37 -0.10 8.66 3.20
CA ARG A 37 -1.28 8.00 3.80
C ARG A 37 -1.40 8.29 5.29
N ARG A 38 -0.29 8.36 6.04
CA ARG A 38 -0.28 8.82 7.44
C ARG A 38 -0.85 10.23 7.57
N TRP A 39 -0.39 11.15 6.73
CA TRP A 39 -0.89 12.52 6.73
C TRP A 39 -2.38 12.61 6.36
N THR A 40 -2.82 11.88 5.34
CA THR A 40 -4.25 11.82 4.97
C THR A 40 -5.09 11.27 6.12
N ARG A 41 -4.63 10.21 6.81
CA ARG A 41 -5.31 9.67 8.00
C ARG A 41 -5.48 10.72 9.09
N GLU A 42 -4.42 11.44 9.43
CA GLU A 42 -4.45 12.44 10.49
C GLU A 42 -5.38 13.61 10.13
N ARG A 43 -5.30 14.10 8.89
CA ARG A 43 -6.25 15.10 8.38
C ARG A 43 -7.70 14.62 8.44
N HIS A 44 -7.94 13.36 8.08
CA HIS A 44 -9.28 12.79 8.09
C HIS A 44 -9.85 12.74 9.51
N ARG A 45 -9.05 12.36 10.52
CA ARG A 45 -9.48 12.33 11.93
C ARG A 45 -9.94 13.70 12.45
N ILE A 46 -9.32 14.78 11.97
CA ILE A 46 -9.66 16.15 12.37
C ILE A 46 -10.90 16.65 11.63
N LEU A 47 -10.97 16.41 10.31
CA LEU A 47 -12.06 16.93 9.46
C LEU A 47 -13.36 16.14 9.57
N TRP A 48 -13.25 14.82 9.81
CA TRP A 48 -14.37 13.89 9.88
C TRP A 48 -14.18 12.93 11.07
N PRO A 49 -14.28 13.42 12.32
CA PRO A 49 -14.03 12.61 13.52
C PRO A 49 -15.01 11.43 13.66
N GLU A 50 -16.23 11.57 13.15
CA GLU A 50 -17.27 10.52 13.16
C GLU A 50 -17.07 9.46 12.07
N SER A 51 -16.12 9.67 11.14
CA SER A 51 -15.85 8.76 10.03
C SER A 51 -14.56 7.98 10.27
N THR A 52 -14.60 6.69 9.96
CA THR A 52 -13.43 5.82 10.09
C THR A 52 -12.53 5.95 8.87
N TYR A 53 -11.29 6.39 9.07
CA TYR A 53 -10.27 6.30 8.01
C TYR A 53 -9.88 4.84 7.81
N GLN A 54 -10.00 4.36 6.58
CA GLN A 54 -9.80 2.95 6.26
C GLN A 54 -8.37 2.46 6.56
N GLY A 55 -8.23 1.16 6.86
CA GLY A 55 -7.01 0.49 7.36
C GLY A 55 -5.80 0.42 6.42
N LEU A 56 -5.68 1.33 5.46
CA LEU A 56 -4.60 1.34 4.48
C LEU A 56 -3.23 1.63 5.10
N VAL A 57 -3.14 2.52 6.11
CA VAL A 57 -1.85 2.84 6.77
C VAL A 57 -1.26 1.63 7.50
N PRO A 58 -1.98 0.94 8.41
CA PRO A 58 -1.46 -0.27 9.06
C PRO A 58 -1.11 -1.38 8.05
N LEU A 59 -1.88 -1.51 6.97
CA LEU A 59 -1.59 -2.48 5.91
C LEU A 59 -0.27 -2.17 5.19
N LEU A 60 -0.04 -0.90 4.83
CA LEU A 60 1.19 -0.48 4.17
C LEU A 60 2.42 -0.67 5.06
N GLU A 61 2.31 -0.32 6.34
CA GLU A 61 3.38 -0.52 7.31
C GLU A 61 3.69 -2.01 7.48
N ALA A 62 2.67 -2.85 7.66
CA ALA A 62 2.86 -4.30 7.76
C ALA A 62 3.49 -4.91 6.49
N ALA A 63 3.10 -4.43 5.30
CA ALA A 63 3.68 -4.90 4.05
C ALA A 63 5.14 -4.46 3.87
N TYR A 64 5.50 -3.25 4.33
CA TYR A 64 6.86 -2.73 4.25
C TYR A 64 7.85 -3.53 5.12
N GLU A 65 7.40 -4.08 6.24
CA GLU A 65 8.24 -4.93 7.11
C GLU A 65 8.54 -6.31 6.51
N VAL A 66 7.88 -6.69 5.41
CA VAL A 66 8.05 -8.00 4.76
C VAL A 66 9.02 -7.86 3.59
N PRO A 67 10.25 -8.42 3.65
CA PRO A 67 11.28 -8.17 2.64
C PRO A 67 10.84 -8.52 1.21
N ALA A 68 10.10 -9.62 1.03
CA ALA A 68 9.61 -10.04 -0.28
C ALA A 68 8.64 -9.02 -0.91
N LEU A 69 7.81 -8.36 -0.10
CA LEU A 69 6.88 -7.33 -0.58
C LEU A 69 7.55 -5.97 -0.72
N ARG A 70 8.47 -5.63 0.19
CA ARG A 70 9.24 -4.37 0.15
C ARG A 70 10.10 -4.23 -1.11
N GLN A 71 10.52 -5.35 -1.70
CA GLN A 71 11.24 -5.37 -2.98
C GLN A 71 10.35 -5.15 -4.21
N LEU A 72 9.03 -5.15 -4.06
CA LEU A 72 8.08 -4.85 -5.13
C LEU A 72 7.70 -3.37 -5.11
N TYR A 73 7.35 -2.85 -6.27
CA TYR A 73 6.85 -1.48 -6.43
C TYR A 73 5.42 -1.38 -5.91
N PRO A 74 5.16 -0.61 -4.83
CA PRO A 74 3.82 -0.47 -4.29
C PRO A 74 3.04 0.60 -5.07
N PHE A 75 1.76 0.38 -5.29
CA PHE A 75 0.87 1.41 -5.80
C PHE A 75 -0.50 1.34 -5.14
N THR A 76 -1.23 2.45 -5.20
CA THR A 76 -2.60 2.52 -4.69
C THR A 76 -3.52 3.18 -5.70
N SER A 77 -4.71 2.59 -5.92
CA SER A 77 -5.80 3.18 -6.72
C SER A 77 -7.11 3.00 -5.96
N HIS A 78 -7.87 4.07 -5.71
CA HIS A 78 -9.14 4.02 -4.95
C HIS A 78 -9.02 3.20 -3.65
N ASP A 79 -8.01 3.52 -2.84
CA ASP A 79 -7.65 2.83 -1.58
C ASP A 79 -7.29 1.33 -1.71
N THR A 80 -7.19 0.82 -2.93
CA THR A 80 -6.73 -0.54 -3.21
C THR A 80 -5.21 -0.57 -3.35
N LEU A 81 -4.54 -1.36 -2.53
CA LEU A 81 -3.11 -1.63 -2.58
C LEU A 81 -2.80 -2.74 -3.59
N GLY A 82 -1.78 -2.53 -4.42
CA GLY A 82 -1.19 -3.54 -5.29
C GLY A 82 0.33 -3.44 -5.33
N PHE A 83 0.94 -4.48 -5.88
CA PHE A 83 2.39 -4.63 -5.99
C PHE A 83 2.77 -4.98 -7.42
N SER A 84 3.81 -4.33 -7.96
CA SER A 84 4.33 -4.63 -9.28
C SER A 84 5.81 -5.02 -9.25
N THR A 85 6.22 -5.89 -10.17
CA THR A 85 7.63 -6.26 -10.40
C THR A 85 8.40 -5.18 -11.16
N CYS A 86 7.70 -4.34 -11.93
CA CYS A 86 8.24 -3.19 -12.63
C CYS A 86 7.84 -1.87 -11.95
N THR A 87 8.61 -0.81 -12.20
CA THR A 87 8.38 0.53 -11.64
C THR A 87 7.72 1.49 -12.63
N GLU A 88 7.41 1.01 -13.84
CA GLU A 88 6.89 1.79 -14.95
C GLU A 88 5.66 1.11 -15.55
N TYR A 89 4.82 1.89 -16.21
CA TYR A 89 3.64 1.36 -16.88
C TYR A 89 4.05 0.71 -18.22
N PRO A 90 3.47 -0.45 -18.60
CA PRO A 90 2.42 -1.19 -17.92
C PRO A 90 2.91 -1.97 -16.69
N TYR A 91 2.13 -1.92 -15.59
CA TYR A 91 2.46 -2.64 -14.38
C TYR A 91 2.27 -4.15 -14.54
N GLU A 92 3.29 -4.92 -14.17
CA GLU A 92 3.27 -6.37 -14.05
C GLU A 92 2.87 -6.75 -12.62
N VAL A 93 1.66 -7.26 -12.42
CA VAL A 93 1.08 -7.51 -11.09
C VAL A 93 0.70 -8.98 -10.97
N HIS A 94 1.48 -9.72 -10.19
CA HIS A 94 1.26 -11.15 -9.96
C HIS A 94 0.53 -11.44 -8.64
N LEU A 95 0.56 -10.49 -7.71
CA LEU A 95 -0.09 -10.62 -6.41
C LEU A 95 -1.56 -10.15 -6.46
N PRO A 96 -2.42 -10.68 -5.56
CA PRO A 96 -3.73 -10.11 -5.33
C PRO A 96 -3.65 -8.64 -4.94
N VAL A 97 -4.64 -7.85 -5.35
CA VAL A 97 -4.83 -6.50 -4.83
C VAL A 97 -5.74 -6.51 -3.61
N VAL A 98 -5.50 -5.57 -2.70
CA VAL A 98 -6.13 -5.53 -1.38
C VAL A 98 -6.86 -4.21 -1.21
N THR A 99 -8.18 -4.28 -0.95
CA THR A 99 -9.00 -3.11 -0.64
C THR A 99 -9.46 -3.18 0.82
N PRO A 100 -9.13 -2.19 1.66
CA PRO A 100 -9.75 -2.03 2.97
C PRO A 100 -11.26 -1.80 2.84
N LEU A 101 -12.04 -2.34 3.76
CA LEU A 101 -13.50 -2.21 3.78
C LEU A 101 -13.97 -1.32 4.96
N PRO A 102 -15.18 -0.73 4.87
CA PRO A 102 -15.74 0.08 5.96
C PRO A 102 -15.92 -0.66 7.29
N ASP A 103 -16.06 -1.98 7.25
CA ASP A 103 -16.21 -2.85 8.43
C ASP A 103 -14.86 -3.22 9.09
N GLY A 104 -13.76 -2.63 8.62
CA GLY A 104 -12.41 -2.87 9.14
C GLY A 104 -11.71 -4.10 8.54
N ARG A 105 -12.39 -4.92 7.74
CA ARG A 105 -11.79 -6.07 7.05
C ARG A 105 -11.10 -5.63 5.76
N PHE A 106 -10.44 -6.58 5.11
CA PHE A 106 -9.78 -6.43 3.83
C PHE A 106 -10.36 -7.41 2.84
N ARG A 107 -10.52 -6.97 1.59
CA ARG A 107 -10.92 -7.81 0.46
C ARG A 107 -9.75 -7.98 -0.48
N LEU A 108 -9.41 -9.23 -0.80
CA LEU A 108 -8.39 -9.59 -1.76
C LEU A 108 -9.04 -10.03 -3.08
N ARG A 109 -8.52 -9.51 -4.19
CA ARG A 109 -9.00 -9.82 -5.54
C ARG A 109 -7.84 -10.06 -6.49
N ARG A 110 -8.03 -10.90 -7.50
CA ARG A 110 -7.07 -11.03 -8.60
C ARG A 110 -7.02 -9.72 -9.37
N PHE A 111 -5.82 -9.18 -9.62
CA PHE A 111 -5.67 -7.88 -10.29
C PHE A 111 -6.31 -7.83 -11.68
N HIS A 112 -5.96 -8.79 -12.54
CA HIS A 112 -6.39 -8.78 -13.95
C HIS A 112 -7.88 -9.11 -14.15
N THR A 113 -8.42 -10.06 -13.38
CA THR A 113 -9.81 -10.52 -13.56
C THR A 113 -10.78 -9.83 -12.61
N GLY A 114 -10.29 -9.17 -11.57
CA GLY A 114 -11.11 -8.67 -10.48
C GLY A 114 -11.83 -9.77 -9.69
N ALA A 115 -11.53 -11.05 -9.92
CA ALA A 115 -12.20 -12.16 -9.26
C ALA A 115 -11.93 -12.11 -7.75
N PRO A 116 -12.94 -12.35 -6.89
CA PRO A 116 -12.75 -12.42 -5.45
C PRO A 116 -11.81 -13.58 -5.12
N LEU A 117 -10.88 -13.36 -4.19
CA LEU A 117 -9.95 -14.38 -3.72
C LEU A 117 -10.22 -14.73 -2.25
N ALA A 118 -10.23 -13.74 -1.37
CA ALA A 118 -10.38 -13.94 0.07
C ALA A 118 -10.80 -12.65 0.78
N HIS A 119 -11.19 -12.79 2.05
CA HIS A 119 -11.26 -11.69 3.00
C HIS A 119 -10.27 -11.94 4.14
N ALA A 120 -9.76 -10.88 4.75
CA ALA A 120 -8.90 -10.93 5.92
C ALA A 120 -9.39 -9.93 6.96
N GLY A 121 -9.33 -10.29 8.25
CA GLY A 121 -9.69 -9.43 9.36
C GLY A 121 -8.57 -8.51 9.80
N THR A 122 -7.31 -8.85 9.49
CA THR A 122 -6.13 -8.11 9.97
C THR A 122 -5.09 -7.87 8.87
N PRO A 123 -4.23 -6.84 9.00
CA PRO A 123 -3.07 -6.68 8.12
C PRO A 123 -2.18 -7.92 8.06
N SER A 124 -1.93 -8.57 9.20
CA SER A 124 -1.08 -9.77 9.27
C SER A 124 -1.65 -10.93 8.45
N GLU A 125 -2.97 -11.15 8.49
CA GLU A 125 -3.65 -12.14 7.64
C GLU A 125 -3.53 -11.79 6.16
N VAL A 126 -3.65 -10.51 5.79
CA VAL A 126 -3.41 -10.07 4.41
C VAL A 126 -1.98 -10.41 3.98
N ILE A 127 -0.99 -10.12 4.81
CA ILE A 127 0.41 -10.42 4.51
C ILE A 127 0.62 -11.92 4.30
N ALA A 128 0.04 -12.75 5.17
CA ALA A 128 0.12 -14.20 5.03
C ALA A 128 -0.49 -14.67 3.69
N LEU A 129 -1.66 -14.14 3.31
CA LEU A 129 -2.30 -14.45 2.04
C LEU A 129 -1.47 -13.98 0.84
N LEU A 130 -0.91 -12.77 0.88
CA LEU A 130 -0.05 -12.25 -0.19
C LEU A 130 1.21 -13.09 -0.36
N THR A 131 1.83 -13.49 0.75
CA THR A 131 3.07 -14.28 0.74
C THR A 131 2.82 -15.72 0.30
N ALA A 132 1.70 -16.32 0.70
CA ALA A 132 1.28 -17.64 0.22
C ALA A 132 0.96 -17.67 -1.29
N ASN A 133 0.55 -16.53 -1.85
CA ASN A 133 0.30 -16.36 -3.28
C ASN A 133 1.50 -15.74 -4.03
N HIS A 134 2.63 -15.53 -3.35
CA HIS A 134 3.84 -15.04 -3.99
C HIS A 134 4.39 -16.16 -4.89
N PRO A 135 4.66 -15.89 -6.18
CA PRO A 135 5.35 -16.87 -7.00
C PRO A 135 6.72 -17.12 -6.36
N GLY A 136 6.99 -18.34 -5.92
CA GLY A 136 8.35 -18.73 -5.54
C GLY A 136 9.33 -18.45 -6.70
N PRO A 137 10.65 -18.38 -6.45
CA PRO A 137 11.60 -18.25 -7.54
C PRO A 137 11.31 -19.37 -8.55
N ALA A 138 11.13 -19.01 -9.83
CA ALA A 138 11.09 -19.99 -10.88
C ALA A 138 12.36 -20.85 -10.77
N ALA A 139 12.17 -22.15 -10.57
CA ALA A 139 13.25 -23.13 -10.61
C ALA A 139 13.87 -23.18 -12.02
#